data_AF-A0A183HGN6-F1
#
_entry.id   AF-A0A183HGN6-F1
#
_cell.length_a   1.000
_cell.length_b   1.000
_cell.length_c   1.000
_cell.angle_alpha   90.00
_cell.angle_beta   90.00
_cell.angle_gamma   90.00
#
_symmetry.space_group_name_H-M   'P 1'
#
loop_
_entity.id
_entity.type
_entity.pdbx_description
1 polymer ?
#
loop_
_entity_poly.entity_id
_entity_poly.type
_entity_poly.pdbx_seq_one_letter_code
_entity_poly.pdbx_strand_id
1 'polypeptide(L)'
;MSEKGIIALQKGDRLSLSSSSLAAIEEGLESSKDVTKSSFVLLCDSNTDGKVQLSPSTSKLIRTQLNTTLECRLLAKCLKDVAAKAINGDAPSVNRLLGCRSDSMSESEPEPVMNDASVMSSNCAERYIKKITEDMERIEKDLNSLRESFVEYYQKKIADELKEDESCRIQ
;
A
#
# COMPACT_ATOMS: atom_id res chain seq x y z
N MET A 1 26.25 -17.89 -55.29
CA MET A 1 26.34 -16.43 -55.03
C MET A 1 25.68 -16.23 -53.66
N SER A 2 26.43 -16.26 -52.54
CA SER A 2 27.19 -15.13 -51.93
C SER A 2 26.33 -13.86 -51.80
N GLU A 3 26.19 -13.17 -50.66
CA GLU A 3 26.93 -13.16 -49.39
C GLU A 3 26.12 -12.42 -48.29
N LYS A 4 26.26 -12.89 -47.03
CA LYS A 4 26.51 -12.21 -45.74
C LYS A 4 26.07 -10.75 -45.54
N GLY A 5 25.32 -10.42 -44.48
CA GLY A 5 25.86 -10.04 -43.13
C GLY A 5 25.48 -8.57 -42.84
N ILE A 6 25.35 -7.97 -41.64
CA ILE A 6 25.73 -8.26 -40.25
C ILE A 6 24.80 -7.43 -39.31
N ILE A 7 24.66 -7.95 -38.09
CA ILE A 7 23.92 -7.47 -36.90
C ILE A 7 24.64 -6.27 -36.25
N ALA A 8 23.90 -5.27 -35.74
CA ALA A 8 24.43 -4.30 -34.78
C ALA A 8 23.62 -4.32 -33.47
N LEU A 9 24.17 -5.04 -32.49
CA LEU A 9 23.90 -4.91 -31.06
C LEU A 9 24.41 -3.55 -30.57
N GLN A 10 23.64 -2.82 -29.77
CA GLN A 10 24.16 -1.75 -28.92
C GLN A 10 24.05 -2.14 -27.44
N LYS A 11 25.22 -2.53 -26.92
CA LYS A 11 25.64 -2.71 -25.52
C LYS A 11 25.61 -1.30 -24.87
N GLY A 12 24.88 -1.04 -23.79
CA GLY A 12 25.21 -1.43 -22.41
C GLY A 12 26.02 -0.31 -21.75
N ASP A 13 25.45 0.40 -20.77
CA ASP A 13 26.23 1.18 -19.81
C ASP A 13 25.63 1.10 -18.40
N ARG A 14 26.52 0.74 -17.47
CA ARG A 14 26.30 0.47 -16.06
C ARG A 14 26.53 1.74 -15.24
N LEU A 15 25.72 1.89 -14.19
CA LEU A 15 26.03 2.40 -12.85
C LEU A 15 27.17 3.44 -12.75
N SER A 16 26.81 4.70 -12.51
CA SER A 16 27.67 5.68 -11.85
C SER A 16 27.14 5.92 -10.43
N LEU A 17 27.71 5.19 -9.48
CA LEU A 17 27.74 5.60 -8.08
C LEU A 17 28.95 6.51 -7.93
N SER A 18 28.74 7.77 -7.57
CA SER A 18 29.82 8.64 -7.11
C SER A 18 29.54 9.02 -5.66
N SER A 19 30.21 8.31 -4.76
CA SER A 19 30.46 8.73 -3.40
C SER A 19 31.64 9.69 -3.39
N SER A 20 31.54 10.80 -2.68
CA SER A 20 32.70 11.56 -2.22
C SER A 20 32.40 12.10 -0.84
N SER A 21 33.13 11.58 0.15
CA SER A 21 33.16 12.05 1.53
C SER A 21 34.46 12.80 1.76
N LEU A 22 34.42 13.97 2.42
CA LEU A 22 35.10 14.28 3.70
C LEU A 22 35.34 15.79 3.91
N ALA A 23 34.79 16.27 5.04
CA ALA A 23 35.33 17.19 6.08
C ALA A 23 35.83 18.61 5.76
N ALA A 24 35.22 19.62 6.41
CA ALA A 24 35.76 20.42 7.55
C ALA A 24 35.28 21.90 7.60
N ILE A 25 34.60 22.23 8.72
CA ILE A 25 34.55 23.44 9.59
C ILE A 25 35.42 24.63 9.11
N GLU A 26 34.97 25.90 9.00
CA GLU A 26 34.60 26.86 10.08
C GLU A 26 33.91 28.14 9.52
N GLU A 27 33.43 28.98 10.44
CA GLU A 27 32.52 30.14 10.44
C GLU A 27 32.51 31.19 9.29
N GLY A 28 31.32 31.78 9.09
CA GLY A 28 31.13 33.05 8.36
C GLY A 28 29.67 33.50 8.31
N LEU A 29 29.39 34.64 8.96
CA LEU A 29 28.09 35.29 9.17
C LEU A 29 27.22 35.56 7.91
N GLU A 30 25.90 35.52 8.15
CA GLU A 30 24.82 36.35 7.60
C GLU A 30 24.40 36.21 6.11
N SER A 31 23.19 35.67 5.88
CA SER A 31 21.98 36.47 5.60
C SER A 31 20.95 35.74 4.73
N SER A 32 19.75 35.58 5.30
CA SER A 32 18.43 35.68 4.63
C SER A 32 18.06 34.70 3.50
N LYS A 33 17.18 33.73 3.82
CA LYS A 33 15.82 33.62 3.23
C LYS A 33 15.02 32.45 3.84
N ASP A 34 13.99 32.85 4.58
CA ASP A 34 12.70 32.20 4.87
C ASP A 34 12.58 30.67 4.73
N VAL A 35 12.75 29.98 5.86
CA VAL A 35 12.11 28.69 6.11
C VAL A 35 10.88 28.98 6.97
N THR A 36 9.68 28.93 6.37
CA THR A 36 8.42 28.88 7.12
C THR A 36 8.40 27.59 7.94
N LYS A 37 8.93 27.67 9.17
CA LYS A 37 8.59 26.77 10.26
C LYS A 37 7.09 26.90 10.48
N SER A 38 6.32 25.95 9.96
CA SER A 38 4.94 25.75 10.38
C SER A 38 4.97 25.28 11.83
N SER A 39 5.03 26.24 12.76
CA SER A 39 4.78 26.00 14.17
C SER A 39 3.30 25.67 14.31
N PHE A 40 2.98 24.40 14.50
CA PHE A 40 1.64 23.98 14.91
C PHE A 40 1.46 24.41 16.37
N VAL A 41 1.14 25.68 16.58
CA VAL A 41 0.74 26.21 17.88
C VAL A 41 -0.70 25.76 18.10
N LEU A 42 -0.92 24.81 19.00
CA LEU A 42 -2.25 24.52 19.56
C LEU A 42 -2.66 25.69 20.44
N LEU A 43 -3.15 26.78 19.84
CA LEU A 43 -3.94 27.78 20.54
C LEU A 43 -5.34 27.20 20.74
N CYS A 44 -5.51 26.47 21.83
CA CYS A 44 -6.81 26.08 22.33
C CYS A 44 -7.32 27.25 23.18
N ASP A 45 -7.91 28.25 22.52
CA ASP A 45 -8.58 29.35 23.20
C ASP A 45 -10.00 29.48 22.65
N SER A 46 -10.97 29.00 23.42
CA SER A 46 -12.25 29.68 23.68
C SER A 46 -13.18 28.80 24.51
N ASN A 47 -13.60 29.37 25.63
CA ASN A 47 -14.73 28.97 26.45
C ASN A 47 -15.90 28.40 25.63
N THR A 48 -16.10 27.09 25.68
CA THR A 48 -17.43 26.49 25.57
C THR A 48 -17.53 25.33 26.56
N ASP A 49 -18.58 25.40 27.35
CA ASP A 49 -19.13 24.30 28.13
C ASP A 49 -19.17 23.00 27.30
N GLY A 50 -18.64 21.90 27.84
CA GLY A 50 -18.90 20.53 27.37
C GLY A 50 -18.42 20.12 25.94
N LYS A 51 -17.47 19.17 25.90
CA LYS A 51 -16.95 18.40 24.73
C LYS A 51 -15.96 19.11 23.81
N VAL A 52 -14.69 18.68 23.92
CA VAL A 52 -13.61 18.95 22.96
C VAL A 52 -14.02 18.47 21.56
N GLN A 53 -14.10 19.40 20.62
CA GLN A 53 -14.39 19.16 19.21
C GLN A 53 -13.13 19.36 18.36
N LEU A 54 -13.00 18.61 17.27
CA LEU A 54 -11.88 18.73 16.34
C LEU A 54 -12.11 19.84 15.32
N SER A 55 -11.03 20.34 14.73
CA SER A 55 -11.17 21.26 13.59
C SER A 55 -11.89 20.56 12.41
N PRO A 56 -12.60 21.31 11.54
CA PRO A 56 -13.21 20.76 10.33
C PRO A 56 -12.23 20.03 9.42
N SER A 57 -11.00 20.54 9.28
CA SER A 57 -9.96 19.94 8.44
C SER A 57 -9.46 18.61 9.01
N THR A 58 -9.22 18.55 10.32
CA THR A 58 -8.87 17.29 11.02
C THR A 58 -10.01 16.28 10.90
N SER A 59 -11.26 16.73 11.06
CA SER A 59 -12.44 15.88 10.94
C SER A 59 -12.52 15.24 9.55
N LYS A 60 -12.35 16.04 8.49
CA LYS A 60 -12.31 15.56 7.10
C LYS A 60 -11.14 14.58 6.86
N LEU A 61 -9.97 14.87 7.41
CA LEU A 61 -8.80 14.01 7.26
C LEU A 61 -9.05 12.63 7.86
N ILE A 62 -9.64 12.54 9.05
CA ILE A 62 -9.94 11.26 9.71
C ILE A 62 -10.96 10.45 8.89
N ARG A 63 -12.00 11.10 8.35
CA ARG A 63 -12.98 10.41 7.47
C ARG A 63 -12.31 9.90 6.19
N THR A 64 -11.43 10.71 5.60
CA THR A 64 -10.66 10.31 4.42
C THR A 64 -9.81 9.08 4.72
N GLN A 65 -9.07 9.10 5.84
CA GLN A 65 -8.23 7.98 6.26
C GLN A 65 -9.07 6.71 6.50
N LEU A 66 -10.24 6.85 7.14
CA LEU A 66 -11.14 5.73 7.39
C LEU A 66 -11.62 5.07 6.08
N ASN A 67 -11.99 5.88 5.08
CA ASN A 67 -12.42 5.37 3.78
C ASN A 67 -11.27 4.72 3.00
N THR A 68 -10.11 5.37 2.96
CA THR A 68 -8.93 4.80 2.29
C THR A 68 -8.50 3.49 2.93
N THR A 69 -8.47 3.40 4.26
CA THR A 69 -8.16 2.14 4.95
C THR A 69 -9.19 1.05 4.64
N LEU A 70 -10.48 1.39 4.57
CA LEU A 70 -11.53 0.45 4.16
C LEU A 70 -11.30 -0.08 2.73
N GLU A 71 -10.99 0.80 1.78
CA GLU A 71 -10.68 0.43 0.39
C GLU A 71 -9.46 -0.49 0.33
N CYS A 72 -8.38 -0.16 1.04
CA CYS A 72 -7.20 -1.02 1.14
C CYS A 72 -7.54 -2.40 1.69
N ARG A 73 -8.44 -2.48 2.68
CA ARG A 73 -8.87 -3.75 3.27
C ARG A 73 -9.65 -4.61 2.28
N LEU A 74 -10.58 -4.01 1.53
CA LEU A 74 -11.31 -4.71 0.48
C LEU A 74 -10.36 -5.21 -0.62
N LEU A 75 -9.42 -4.38 -1.03
CA LEU A 75 -8.40 -4.75 -2.02
C LEU A 75 -7.52 -5.91 -1.53
N ALA A 76 -6.99 -5.85 -0.30
CA ALA A 76 -6.16 -6.90 0.26
C ALA A 76 -6.89 -8.24 0.32
N LYS A 77 -8.15 -8.25 0.79
CA LYS A 77 -8.99 -9.45 0.80
C LYS A 77 -9.23 -9.98 -0.61
N CYS A 78 -9.55 -9.10 -1.57
CA CYS A 78 -9.75 -9.50 -2.96
C CYS A 78 -8.49 -10.14 -3.57
N LEU A 79 -7.32 -9.52 -3.37
CA LEU A 79 -6.04 -10.06 -3.87
C LEU A 79 -5.74 -11.42 -3.25
N LYS A 80 -5.96 -11.56 -1.94
CA LYS A 80 -5.79 -12.83 -1.23
C LYS A 80 -6.68 -13.93 -1.79
N ASP A 81 -7.98 -13.66 -1.93
CA ASP A 81 -8.96 -14.64 -2.43
C ASP A 81 -8.67 -15.03 -3.89
N VAL A 82 -8.30 -14.04 -4.72
CA VAL A 82 -7.97 -14.28 -6.14
C VAL A 82 -6.69 -15.10 -6.27
N ALA A 83 -5.65 -14.78 -5.50
CA ALA A 83 -4.41 -15.55 -5.53
C ALA A 83 -4.62 -16.97 -5.03
N ALA A 84 -5.39 -17.18 -3.97
CA ALA A 84 -5.71 -18.53 -3.48
C ALA A 84 -6.40 -19.38 -4.57
N LYS A 85 -7.35 -18.79 -5.31
CA LYS A 85 -7.97 -19.47 -6.46
C LYS A 85 -6.96 -19.79 -7.56
N ALA A 86 -6.17 -18.80 -7.97
CA ALA A 86 -5.19 -18.98 -9.03
C ALA A 86 -4.11 -20.04 -8.68
N ILE A 87 -3.63 -20.04 -7.42
CA ILE A 87 -2.67 -21.01 -6.90
C ILE A 87 -3.26 -22.44 -6.92
N ASN A 88 -4.55 -22.58 -6.64
CA ASN A 88 -5.26 -23.86 -6.68
C ASN A 88 -5.67 -24.30 -8.10
N GLY A 89 -5.37 -23.49 -9.12
CA GLY A 89 -5.72 -23.76 -10.52
C GLY A 89 -7.13 -23.32 -10.94
N ASP A 90 -7.87 -22.62 -10.06
CA ASP A 90 -9.17 -22.07 -10.38
C ASP A 90 -9.07 -20.73 -11.14
N ALA A 91 -10.01 -20.50 -12.07
CA ALA A 91 -10.07 -19.24 -12.82
C ALA A 91 -10.46 -18.06 -11.88
N PRO A 92 -9.62 -17.02 -11.76
CA PRO A 92 -9.95 -15.86 -10.95
C PRO A 92 -11.02 -14.98 -11.61
N SER A 93 -11.85 -14.33 -10.79
CA SER A 93 -12.87 -13.42 -11.30
C SER A 93 -12.24 -12.07 -11.69
N VAL A 94 -12.20 -11.78 -12.99
CA VAL A 94 -11.71 -10.49 -13.53
C VAL A 94 -12.53 -9.31 -12.99
N ASN A 95 -13.85 -9.47 -12.85
CA ASN A 95 -14.71 -8.43 -12.27
C ASN A 95 -14.31 -8.08 -10.83
N ARG A 96 -13.94 -9.08 -10.01
CA ARG A 96 -13.44 -8.83 -8.65
C ARG A 96 -12.11 -8.09 -8.67
N LEU A 97 -11.19 -8.47 -9.55
CA LEU A 97 -9.90 -7.80 -9.71
C LEU A 97 -10.04 -6.32 -10.14
N LEU A 98 -11.00 -6.04 -11.02
CA LEU A 98 -11.28 -4.68 -11.49
C LEU A 98 -12.12 -3.85 -10.50
N GLY A 99 -12.49 -4.41 -9.35
CA GLY A 99 -13.36 -3.76 -8.38
C GLY A 99 -14.80 -3.56 -8.87
N CYS A 100 -15.22 -4.27 -9.91
CA CYS A 100 -16.59 -4.22 -10.39
C CYS A 100 -17.50 -4.92 -9.38
N ARG A 101 -18.27 -4.12 -8.64
CA ARG A 101 -19.36 -4.57 -7.77
C ARG A 101 -20.43 -5.26 -8.62
N SER A 102 -20.23 -6.54 -8.92
CA SER A 102 -21.23 -7.34 -9.62
C SER A 102 -22.38 -7.57 -8.63
N ASP A 103 -23.62 -7.25 -9.05
CA ASP A 103 -24.86 -7.13 -8.25
C ASP A 103 -25.35 -8.40 -7.50
N SER A 104 -24.46 -9.34 -7.20
CA SER A 104 -24.81 -10.59 -6.54
C SER A 104 -23.86 -10.90 -5.40
N MET A 105 -23.90 -10.10 -4.33
CA MET A 105 -23.54 -10.58 -2.99
C MET A 105 -24.37 -9.88 -1.91
N SER A 106 -25.16 -10.68 -1.22
CA SER A 106 -25.63 -10.41 0.14
C SER A 106 -24.44 -10.53 1.11
N GLU A 107 -23.52 -9.57 1.09
CA GLU A 107 -22.60 -9.35 2.20
C GLU A 107 -22.53 -7.84 2.44
N SER A 108 -22.85 -7.43 3.66
CA SER A 108 -22.83 -6.05 4.11
C SER A 108 -21.39 -5.53 4.14
N GLU A 109 -20.86 -5.12 2.99
CA GLU A 109 -19.65 -4.33 2.94
C GLU A 109 -19.89 -3.03 3.72
N PRO A 110 -18.94 -2.58 4.57
CA PRO A 110 -19.11 -1.32 5.26
C PRO A 110 -19.24 -0.22 4.21
N GLU A 111 -20.29 0.60 4.33
CA GLU A 111 -20.39 1.77 3.47
C GLU A 111 -19.29 2.78 3.82
N PRO A 112 -18.73 3.46 2.81
CA PRO A 112 -17.81 4.56 3.06
C PRO A 112 -18.53 5.67 3.82
N VAL A 113 -17.83 6.29 4.77
CA VAL A 113 -18.36 7.44 5.51
C VAL A 113 -18.38 8.65 4.59
N MET A 114 -19.47 9.44 4.60
CA MET A 114 -19.53 10.68 3.83
C MET A 114 -18.36 11.60 4.18
N ASN A 115 -17.57 12.00 3.18
CA ASN A 115 -16.37 12.80 3.38
C ASN A 115 -16.68 14.30 3.46
N ASP A 116 -17.52 14.69 4.42
CA ASP A 116 -17.86 16.09 4.66
C ASP A 116 -16.87 16.78 5.62
N ALA A 117 -16.95 18.11 5.67
CA ALA A 117 -16.19 18.93 6.62
C ALA A 117 -16.94 19.11 7.96
N SER A 118 -17.95 18.29 8.26
CA SER A 118 -18.68 18.40 9.53
C SER A 118 -17.72 18.17 10.68
N VAL A 119 -17.81 19.01 11.70
CA VAL A 119 -17.00 18.89 12.91
C VAL A 119 -17.31 17.57 13.61
N MET A 120 -16.27 16.84 14.03
CA MET A 120 -16.40 15.62 14.84
C MET A 120 -15.94 15.86 16.29
N SER A 121 -16.55 15.14 17.23
CA SER A 121 -16.10 15.14 18.63
C SER A 121 -14.82 14.31 18.80
N SER A 122 -14.02 14.62 19.82
CA SER A 122 -12.80 13.84 20.15
C SER A 122 -13.09 12.35 20.32
N ASN A 123 -14.15 11.99 21.06
CA ASN A 123 -14.53 10.58 21.27
C ASN A 123 -14.92 9.88 19.96
N CYS A 124 -15.47 10.62 18.98
CA CYS A 124 -15.76 10.05 17.66
C CYS A 124 -14.47 9.79 16.88
N ALA A 125 -13.55 10.74 16.92
CA ALA A 125 -12.24 10.63 16.28
C ALA A 125 -11.45 9.45 16.83
N GLU A 126 -11.39 9.28 18.16
CA GLU A 126 -10.71 8.16 18.80
C GLU A 126 -11.25 6.81 18.35
N ARG A 127 -12.58 6.67 18.23
CA ARG A 127 -13.19 5.43 17.71
C ARG A 127 -12.81 5.17 16.26
N TYR A 128 -12.76 6.19 15.42
CA TYR A 128 -12.32 6.06 14.02
C TYR A 128 -10.85 5.70 13.92
N ILE A 129 -9.98 6.36 14.69
CA ILE A 129 -8.55 6.04 14.74
C ILE A 129 -8.35 4.60 15.20
N LYS A 130 -9.03 4.17 16.27
CA LYS A 130 -8.97 2.78 16.73
C LYS A 130 -9.37 1.79 15.63
N LYS A 131 -10.49 2.06 14.94
CA LYS A 131 -10.95 1.23 13.82
C LYS A 131 -9.95 1.21 12.67
N ILE A 132 -9.36 2.35 12.31
CA ILE A 132 -8.31 2.45 11.29
C ILE A 132 -7.14 1.55 11.68
N THR A 133 -6.66 1.62 12.92
CA THR A 133 -5.56 0.76 13.40
C THR A 133 -5.92 -0.73 13.31
N GLU A 134 -7.10 -1.13 13.80
CA GLU A 134 -7.56 -2.52 13.71
C GLU A 134 -7.67 -3.01 12.26
N ASP A 135 -8.14 -2.17 11.34
CA ASP A 135 -8.23 -2.53 9.92
C ASP A 135 -6.85 -2.58 9.24
N MET A 136 -5.90 -1.72 9.64
CA MET A 136 -4.50 -1.79 9.17
C MET A 136 -3.81 -3.08 9.62
N GLU A 137 -4.01 -3.53 10.86
CA GLU A 137 -3.49 -4.82 11.34
C GLU A 137 -4.05 -6.00 10.54
N ARG A 138 -5.34 -5.96 10.18
CA ARG A 138 -5.97 -6.98 9.32
C ARG A 138 -5.39 -6.97 7.92
N ILE A 139 -5.19 -5.79 7.33
CA ILE A 139 -4.56 -5.64 6.00
C ILE A 139 -3.17 -6.28 6.01
N GLU A 140 -2.34 -5.95 7.01
CA GLU A 140 -1.00 -6.51 7.14
C GLU A 140 -1.04 -8.04 7.23
N LYS A 141 -1.94 -8.60 8.04
CA LYS A 141 -2.13 -10.05 8.17
C LYS A 141 -2.52 -10.68 6.83
N ASP A 142 -3.49 -10.11 6.12
CA ASP A 142 -3.95 -10.65 4.84
C ASP A 142 -2.86 -10.61 3.77
N LEU A 143 -2.08 -9.53 3.70
CA LEU A 143 -0.95 -9.41 2.78
C LEU A 143 0.20 -10.36 3.13
N ASN A 144 0.48 -10.57 4.41
CA ASN A 144 1.49 -11.55 4.85
C ASN A 144 1.05 -12.99 4.52
N SER A 145 -0.20 -13.36 4.78
CA SER A 145 -0.71 -14.69 4.39
C SER A 145 -0.70 -14.89 2.87
N LEU A 146 -0.99 -13.84 2.09
CA LEU A 146 -0.87 -13.87 0.64
C LEU A 146 0.58 -14.10 0.20
N ARG A 147 1.54 -13.40 0.82
CA ARG A 147 2.97 -13.59 0.56
C ARG A 147 3.41 -15.02 0.86
N GLU A 148 3.02 -15.58 1.99
CA GLU A 148 3.31 -16.97 2.37
C GLU A 148 2.75 -17.96 1.36
N SER A 149 1.50 -17.75 0.91
CA SER A 149 0.87 -18.60 -0.12
C SER A 149 1.67 -18.64 -1.42
N PHE A 150 2.21 -17.50 -1.87
CA PHE A 150 3.07 -17.46 -3.05
C PHE A 150 4.40 -18.18 -2.83
N VAL A 151 5.01 -18.03 -1.65
CA VAL A 151 6.26 -18.72 -1.32
C VAL A 151 6.07 -20.23 -1.39
N GLU A 152 5.01 -20.75 -0.75
CA GLU A 152 4.69 -22.18 -0.77
C GLU A 152 4.41 -22.69 -2.20
N TYR A 153 3.63 -21.93 -2.97
CA TYR A 153 3.32 -22.28 -4.36
C TYR A 153 4.58 -22.41 -5.22
N TYR A 154 5.47 -21.40 -5.19
CA TYR A 154 6.68 -21.44 -6.02
C TYR A 154 7.70 -22.47 -5.54
N GLN A 155 7.82 -22.70 -4.22
CA GLN A 155 8.65 -23.78 -3.69
C GLN A 155 8.18 -25.14 -4.19
N LYS A 156 6.87 -25.39 -4.16
CA LYS A 156 6.28 -26.62 -4.69
C LYS A 156 6.51 -26.74 -6.20
N LYS A 157 6.23 -25.67 -6.95
CA LYS A 157 6.39 -25.65 -8.41
C LYS A 157 7.82 -25.99 -8.84
N ILE A 158 8.83 -25.37 -8.21
CA ILE A 158 10.25 -25.66 -8.49
C ILE A 158 10.58 -27.12 -8.14
N ALA A 159 10.08 -27.64 -7.03
CA ALA A 159 10.31 -29.03 -6.63
C ALA A 159 9.67 -30.03 -7.61
N ASP A 160 8.52 -29.70 -8.19
CA ASP A 160 7.84 -30.52 -9.18
C ASP A 160 8.58 -30.48 -10.54
N GLU A 161 9.01 -29.31 -11.00
CA GLU A 161 9.83 -29.14 -12.23
C GLU A 161 11.15 -29.94 -12.15
N LEU A 162 11.86 -29.88 -11.00
CA LEU A 162 13.09 -30.64 -10.81
C LEU A 162 12.87 -32.17 -10.81
N LYS A 163 11.71 -32.66 -10.38
CA LYS A 163 11.38 -34.10 -10.43
C LYS A 163 11.07 -34.55 -11.86
N GLU A 164 10.40 -33.71 -12.65
CA GLU A 164 10.11 -34.00 -14.06
C GLU A 164 11.41 -34.09 -14.87
N ASP A 165 12.36 -33.19 -14.64
CA ASP A 165 13.67 -33.18 -15.31
C ASP A 165 14.49 -34.44 -15.04
N GLU A 166 14.51 -34.93 -13.79
CA GLU A 166 15.19 -36.19 -13.45
C GLU A 166 14.46 -37.42 -13.99
N SER A 167 13.13 -37.37 -14.08
CA SER A 167 12.33 -38.44 -14.69
C SER A 167 12.58 -38.58 -16.19
N CYS A 168 12.94 -37.49 -16.89
CA CYS A 168 13.27 -37.50 -18.32
C CYS A 168 14.69 -37.99 -18.65
N ARG A 169 15.58 -38.10 -17.66
CA ARG A 169 16.97 -38.56 -17.87
C ARG A 169 17.15 -40.08 -17.88
N ILE A 170 16.14 -40.83 -17.45
CA ILE A 170 16.17 -42.29 -17.40
C ILE A 170 15.41 -42.83 -18.61
N GLN A 171 16.03 -42.85 -19.79
CA GLN A 171 15.52 -43.57 -20.97
C GLN A 171 16.65 -44.07 -21.86
#